data_AF-A0A917VVQ7-F1
#
_entry.id   AF-A0A917VVQ7-F1
#
_cell.length_a   1.000
_cell.length_b   1.000
_cell.length_c   1.000
_cell.angle_alpha   90.00
_cell.angle_beta   90.00
_cell.angle_gamma   90.00
#
_symmetry.space_group_name_H-M   'P 1'
#
loop_
_entity.id
_entity.type
_entity.pdbx_description
1 polymer ?
#
loop_
_entity_poly.entity_id
_entity_poly.type
_entity_poly.pdbx_seq_one_letter_code
_entity_poly.pdbx_strand_id
1 'polypeptide(L)'
;MSVQEDITLWRSLADEAQDGRLYLEDSVATACRAAIDKQIGVYVEVLEGIEAMANVTGLGEFDCGMELARLLGLKAVDSAGDGDLATSLRDHIEVLKLMGDTIQVSLDRVQEQDSSNSQDYNQVS
;
A
#
# COMPACT_ATOMS: atom_id res chain seq x y z
N MET A 1 9.17 10.57 -8.99
CA MET A 1 8.48 10.97 -7.76
C MET A 1 9.03 10.11 -6.65
N SER A 2 9.27 10.69 -5.48
CA SER A 2 9.65 9.94 -4.28
C SER A 2 8.41 9.35 -3.62
N VAL A 3 8.56 8.26 -2.86
CA VAL A 3 7.47 7.64 -2.10
C VAL A 3 6.74 8.67 -1.21
N GLN A 4 7.49 9.62 -0.66
CA GLN A 4 6.94 10.69 0.16
C GLN A 4 6.02 11.66 -0.62
N GLU A 5 6.34 11.92 -1.89
CA GLU A 5 5.49 12.71 -2.79
C GLU A 5 4.20 11.96 -3.12
N ASP A 6 4.28 10.64 -3.35
CA ASP A 6 3.12 9.80 -3.61
C ASP A 6 2.20 9.71 -2.38
N ILE A 7 2.77 9.51 -1.18
CA ILE A 7 1.99 9.55 0.09
C ILE A 7 1.24 10.87 0.22
N THR A 8 1.91 11.99 -0.08
CA THR A 8 1.32 13.33 0.04
C THR A 8 0.18 13.53 -0.95
N LEU A 9 0.36 13.10 -2.20
CA LEU A 9 -0.67 13.16 -3.24
C LEU A 9 -1.89 12.31 -2.88
N TRP A 10 -1.67 11.08 -2.41
CA TRP A 10 -2.78 10.19 -2.07
C TRP A 10 -3.56 10.66 -0.84
N ARG A 11 -2.89 11.27 0.14
CA ARG A 11 -3.56 11.93 1.27
C ARG A 11 -4.42 13.11 0.80
N SER A 12 -3.94 13.95 -0.12
CA SER A 12 -4.76 15.07 -0.61
C SER A 12 -5.97 14.58 -1.42
N LEU A 13 -5.81 13.53 -2.22
CA LEU A 13 -6.94 12.91 -2.94
C LEU A 13 -7.94 12.26 -1.98
N ALA A 14 -7.48 11.70 -0.86
CA ALA A 14 -8.34 11.21 0.22
C ALA A 14 -9.19 12.32 0.82
N ASP A 15 -8.56 13.46 1.14
CA ASP A 15 -9.25 14.64 1.68
C ASP A 15 -10.26 15.20 0.67
N GLU A 16 -9.93 15.22 -0.63
CA GLU A 16 -10.85 15.65 -1.69
C GLU A 16 -12.04 14.70 -1.87
N ALA A 17 -11.83 13.39 -1.75
CA ALA A 17 -12.92 12.41 -1.71
C ALA A 17 -13.78 12.61 -0.45
N GLN A 18 -13.15 12.84 0.70
CA GLN A 18 -13.80 13.16 1.97
C GLN A 18 -14.43 14.57 2.01
N ASP A 19 -14.22 15.40 0.99
CA ASP A 19 -14.96 16.65 0.80
C ASP A 19 -15.99 16.58 -0.34
N GLY A 20 -16.09 15.43 -1.02
CA GLY A 20 -17.09 15.18 -2.07
C GLY A 20 -16.74 15.88 -3.38
N ARG A 21 -15.45 16.24 -3.52
CA ARG A 21 -14.89 16.87 -4.72
C ARG A 21 -14.32 15.85 -5.70
N LEU A 22 -14.06 14.62 -5.24
CA LEU A 22 -13.61 13.50 -6.06
C LEU A 22 -14.69 12.41 -6.12
N TYR A 23 -15.18 12.12 -7.33
CA TYR A 23 -16.12 11.04 -7.61
C TYR A 23 -15.42 9.96 -8.44
N LEU A 24 -15.41 8.74 -7.93
CA LEU A 24 -15.05 7.55 -8.70
C LEU A 24 -16.30 6.74 -9.04
N GLU A 25 -16.36 6.25 -10.27
CA GLU A 25 -17.41 5.32 -10.69
C GLU A 25 -17.23 3.97 -9.99
N ASP A 26 -18.33 3.36 -9.55
CA ASP A 26 -18.34 2.19 -8.66
C ASP A 26 -17.55 0.99 -9.23
N SER A 27 -17.69 0.71 -10.54
CA SER A 27 -16.98 -0.40 -11.18
C SER A 27 -15.48 -0.14 -11.27
N VAL A 28 -15.07 1.12 -11.49
CA VAL A 28 -13.66 1.54 -11.52
C VAL A 28 -13.06 1.51 -10.11
N ALA A 29 -13.76 2.03 -9.11
CA ALA A 29 -13.33 1.99 -7.72
C ALA A 29 -13.12 0.55 -7.23
N THR A 30 -14.07 -0.34 -7.51
CA THR A 30 -13.99 -1.76 -7.16
C THR A 30 -12.80 -2.44 -7.85
N ALA A 31 -12.60 -2.18 -9.15
CA ALA A 31 -11.46 -2.72 -9.89
C ALA A 31 -10.12 -2.21 -9.36
N CYS A 32 -10.02 -0.92 -9.04
CA CYS A 32 -8.84 -0.31 -8.44
C CYS A 32 -8.55 -0.92 -7.06
N ARG A 33 -9.56 -1.13 -6.22
CA ARG A 33 -9.41 -1.78 -4.92
C ARG A 33 -8.87 -3.21 -5.06
N ALA A 34 -9.45 -4.00 -5.96
CA ALA A 34 -8.98 -5.36 -6.22
C ALA A 34 -7.53 -5.40 -6.72
N ALA A 35 -7.13 -4.45 -7.56
CA ALA A 35 -5.75 -4.33 -8.03
C ALA A 35 -4.78 -3.96 -6.89
N ILE A 36 -5.16 -3.04 -6.01
CA ILE A 36 -4.40 -2.63 -4.83
C ILE A 36 -4.21 -3.83 -3.88
N ASP A 37 -5.29 -4.55 -3.56
CA ASP A 37 -5.24 -5.69 -2.65
C ASP A 37 -4.33 -6.81 -3.20
N LYS A 38 -4.42 -7.09 -4.51
CA LYS A 38 -3.52 -8.03 -5.18
C LYS A 38 -2.06 -7.59 -5.09
N GLN A 39 -1.78 -6.31 -5.32
CA GLN A 39 -0.42 -5.79 -5.28
C GLN A 39 0.17 -5.82 -3.86
N ILE A 40 -0.64 -5.51 -2.84
CA ILE A 40 -0.25 -5.68 -1.44
C ILE A 40 0.10 -7.14 -1.17
N GLY A 41 -0.72 -8.09 -1.63
CA GLY A 41 -0.44 -9.52 -1.47
C GLY A 41 0.93 -9.93 -2.02
N VAL A 42 1.26 -9.48 -3.24
CA VAL A 42 2.58 -9.73 -3.85
C VAL A 42 3.71 -9.14 -3.00
N TYR A 43 3.57 -7.92 -2.49
CA TYR A 43 4.61 -7.30 -1.67
C TYR A 43 4.78 -7.96 -0.31
N VAL A 44 3.70 -8.47 0.29
CA VAL A 44 3.76 -9.27 1.52
C VAL A 44 4.50 -10.59 1.26
N GLU A 45 4.19 -11.32 0.19
CA GLU A 45 4.92 -12.55 -0.17
C GLU A 45 6.41 -12.29 -0.40
N VAL A 46 6.76 -11.18 -1.04
CA VAL A 46 8.15 -10.78 -1.27
C VAL A 46 8.84 -10.43 0.06
N LEU A 47 8.16 -9.73 0.97
CA LEU A 47 8.69 -9.44 2.31
C LEU A 47 8.99 -10.71 3.10
N GLU A 48 8.08 -11.69 3.08
CA GLU A 48 8.30 -12.99 3.73
C GLU A 48 9.55 -13.70 3.17
N GLY A 49 9.75 -13.64 1.85
CA GLY A 49 10.96 -14.17 1.20
C GLY A 49 12.24 -13.43 1.60
N ILE A 50 12.19 -12.11 1.72
CA ILE A 50 13.32 -11.26 2.15
C ILE A 50 13.67 -11.54 3.61
N GLU A 51 12.69 -11.73 4.49
CA GLU A 51 12.92 -12.09 5.88
C GLU A 51 13.60 -13.47 6.00
N ALA A 52 13.27 -14.42 5.13
CA ALA A 52 14.00 -15.69 5.04
C ALA A 52 15.46 -15.49 4.56
N MET A 53 15.72 -14.51 3.69
CA MET A 53 17.07 -14.13 3.25
C MET A 53 17.89 -13.36 4.29
N ALA A 54 17.27 -12.81 5.33
CA ALA A 54 17.99 -12.16 6.42
C ALA A 54 18.92 -13.15 7.17
N ASN A 55 18.65 -14.46 7.07
CA ASN A 55 19.43 -15.52 7.69
C ASN A 55 20.07 -16.46 6.64
N VAL A 56 20.93 -15.90 5.77
CA VAL A 56 21.68 -16.70 4.79
C VAL A 56 22.70 -17.59 5.50
N THR A 57 22.50 -18.90 5.40
CA THR A 57 23.43 -19.93 5.88
C THR A 57 23.96 -20.76 4.70
N GLY A 58 25.02 -21.56 4.90
CA GLY A 58 25.53 -22.48 3.86
C GLY A 58 26.58 -21.90 2.92
N LEU A 59 27.08 -20.68 3.15
CA LEU A 59 28.21 -20.09 2.40
C LEU A 59 29.60 -20.55 2.90
N GLY A 60 29.63 -21.47 3.86
CA GLY A 60 30.85 -21.96 4.50
C GLY A 60 31.37 -21.05 5.62
N GLU A 61 32.36 -21.54 6.36
CA GLU A 61 32.94 -20.85 7.54
C GLU A 61 34.13 -19.95 7.20
N PHE A 62 34.40 -19.73 5.91
CA PHE A 62 35.44 -18.79 5.49
C PHE A 62 34.99 -17.35 5.76
N ASP A 63 35.92 -16.49 6.13
CA ASP A 63 35.66 -15.06 6.42
C ASP A 63 34.89 -14.36 5.29
N CYS A 64 35.16 -14.71 4.03
CA CYS A 64 34.45 -14.17 2.88
C CYS A 64 32.99 -14.67 2.75
N GLY A 65 32.70 -15.91 3.16
CA GLY A 65 31.36 -16.47 3.18
C GLY A 65 30.50 -15.85 4.28
N MET A 66 31.10 -15.61 5.46
CA MET A 66 30.46 -14.88 6.55
C MET A 66 30.19 -13.41 6.20
N GLU A 67 31.15 -12.74 5.57
CA GLU A 67 30.99 -11.35 5.14
C GLU A 67 29.94 -11.20 4.02
N LEU A 68 29.89 -12.15 3.07
CA LEU A 68 28.84 -12.17 2.05
C LEU A 68 27.46 -12.42 2.65
N ALA A 69 27.33 -13.35 3.61
CA ALA A 69 26.08 -13.57 4.35
C ALA A 69 25.63 -12.30 5.08
N ARG A 70 26.56 -11.58 5.72
CA ARG A 70 26.30 -10.32 6.41
C ARG A 70 25.85 -9.22 5.45
N LEU A 71 26.52 -9.06 4.30
CA LEU A 71 26.17 -8.05 3.29
C LEU A 71 24.82 -8.34 2.61
N LEU A 72 24.52 -9.61 2.34
CA LEU A 72 23.21 -10.02 1.83
C LEU A 72 22.10 -9.78 2.85
N GLY A 73 22.37 -10.11 4.12
CA GLY A 73 21.47 -9.81 5.24
C GLY A 73 21.18 -8.31 5.37
N LEU A 74 22.22 -7.46 5.32
CA LEU A 74 22.07 -6.00 5.38
C LEU A 74 21.32 -5.41 4.17
N LYS A 75 21.50 -5.97 2.97
CA LYS A 75 20.76 -5.52 1.78
C LYS A 75 19.27 -5.89 1.86
N ALA A 76 18.96 -6.98 2.55
CA ALA A 76 17.60 -7.48 2.79
C ALA A 76 16.92 -6.74 3.95
N VAL A 77 17.61 -6.59 5.09
CA VAL A 77 17.15 -5.97 6.34
C VAL A 77 18.33 -5.23 6.97
N ASP A 78 18.31 -3.90 6.91
CA ASP A 78 19.32 -3.05 7.53
C ASP A 78 18.81 -2.53 8.88
N SER A 79 19.45 -3.00 9.95
CA SER A 79 19.21 -2.50 11.31
C SER A 79 19.58 -1.02 11.52
N ALA A 80 20.34 -0.40 10.61
CA ALA A 80 20.78 1.00 10.69
C ALA A 80 19.91 1.99 9.90
N GLY A 81 18.98 1.50 9.07
CA GLY A 81 17.80 2.25 8.63
C GLY A 81 18.00 3.30 7.53
N ASP A 82 18.66 2.98 6.42
CA ASP A 82 18.45 3.75 5.18
C ASP A 82 18.59 2.88 3.92
N GLY A 83 17.45 2.52 3.30
CA GLY A 83 17.41 1.96 1.94
C GLY A 83 17.51 0.43 1.78
N ASP A 84 17.20 -0.36 2.81
CA ASP A 84 17.00 -1.80 2.62
C ASP A 84 15.70 -2.10 1.85
N LEU A 85 15.68 -3.27 1.20
CA LEU A 85 14.57 -3.67 0.35
C LEU A 85 13.26 -3.87 1.16
N ALA A 86 13.36 -4.33 2.41
CA ALA A 86 12.19 -4.54 3.26
C ALA A 86 11.50 -3.23 3.64
N THR A 87 12.27 -2.20 3.98
CA THR A 87 11.80 -0.86 4.33
C THR A 87 11.14 -0.21 3.12
N SER A 88 11.79 -0.24 1.95
CA SER A 88 11.19 0.29 0.71
C SER A 88 9.88 -0.41 0.32
N LEU A 89 9.78 -1.73 0.51
CA LEU A 89 8.54 -2.47 0.26
C LEU A 89 7.44 -2.13 1.27
N ARG A 90 7.79 -1.95 2.55
CA ARG A 90 6.84 -1.52 3.59
C ARG A 90 6.28 -0.13 3.30
N ASP A 91 7.12 0.81 2.87
CA ASP A 91 6.67 2.16 2.49
C ASP A 91 5.72 2.11 1.28
N HIS A 92 6.02 1.26 0.28
CA HIS A 92 5.11 1.05 -0.85
C HIS A 92 3.78 0.39 -0.45
N ILE A 93 3.80 -0.56 0.50
CA ILE A 93 2.57 -1.13 1.07
C ILE A 93 1.75 -0.06 1.78
N GLU A 94 2.39 0.86 2.51
CA GLU A 94 1.70 1.98 3.17
C GLU A 94 0.98 2.87 2.16
N VAL A 95 1.66 3.25 1.06
CA VAL A 95 1.03 4.00 -0.04
C VAL A 95 -0.19 3.27 -0.60
N LEU A 96 -0.05 1.97 -0.90
CA LEU A 96 -1.16 1.17 -1.44
C LEU A 96 -2.34 1.08 -0.47
N LYS A 97 -2.10 0.99 0.84
CA LYS A 97 -3.17 1.02 1.84
C LYS A 97 -3.90 2.37 1.85
N LEU A 98 -3.16 3.47 1.84
CA LEU A 98 -3.73 4.83 1.78
C LEU A 98 -4.58 5.04 0.52
N MET A 99 -4.12 4.52 -0.62
CA MET A 99 -4.89 4.49 -1.87
C MET A 99 -6.20 3.73 -1.71
N GLY A 100 -6.13 2.53 -1.13
CA GLY A 100 -7.30 1.70 -0.90
C GLY A 100 -8.34 2.41 -0.02
N ASP A 101 -7.91 2.98 1.10
CA ASP A 101 -8.79 3.66 2.05
C ASP A 101 -9.47 4.88 1.42
N THR A 102 -8.74 5.65 0.61
CA THR A 102 -9.28 6.77 -0.17
C THR A 102 -10.43 6.34 -1.09
N ILE A 103 -10.22 5.25 -1.82
CA ILE A 103 -11.23 4.71 -2.73
C ILE A 103 -12.46 4.26 -1.96
N GLN A 104 -12.28 3.61 -0.81
CA GLN A 104 -13.40 3.16 0.02
C GLN A 104 -14.23 4.35 0.53
N VAL A 105 -13.57 5.41 1.00
CA VAL A 105 -14.27 6.63 1.47
C VAL A 105 -15.08 7.27 0.33
N SER A 106 -14.55 7.28 -0.90
CA SER A 106 -15.29 7.79 -2.06
C SER A 106 -16.54 6.95 -2.35
N LEU A 107 -16.44 5.62 -2.28
CA LEU A 107 -17.56 4.69 -2.49
C LEU A 107 -18.65 4.84 -1.43
N ASP A 108 -18.27 4.84 -0.15
CA ASP A 108 -19.22 4.92 0.97
C ASP A 108 -20.08 6.19 0.88
N ARG A 109 -19.47 7.30 0.43
CA ARG A 109 -20.18 8.57 0.23
C ARG A 109 -21.15 8.58 -0.93
N VAL A 110 -20.80 7.97 -2.05
CA VAL A 110 -21.73 7.84 -3.19
C VAL A 110 -22.94 7.04 -2.75
N GLN A 111 -22.74 5.94 -2.01
CA GLN A 111 -23.84 5.13 -1.47
C GLN A 111 -24.71 5.90 -0.47
N GLU A 112 -24.10 6.66 0.45
CA GLU A 112 -24.83 7.52 1.39
C GLU A 112 -25.68 8.56 0.64
N GLN A 113 -25.12 9.24 -0.35
CA GLN A 113 -25.81 10.26 -1.14
C GLN A 113 -26.96 9.68 -1.97
N ASP A 114 -26.78 8.53 -2.59
CA ASP A 114 -27.83 7.82 -3.32
C ASP A 114 -28.98 7.37 -2.39
N SER A 115 -28.64 6.92 -1.18
CA SER A 115 -29.63 6.51 -0.18
C SER A 115 -30.45 7.70 0.33
N SER A 116 -29.80 8.84 0.59
CA SER A 116 -30.45 10.09 1.01
C SER A 116 -31.36 10.64 -0.07
N ASN A 117 -30.87 10.75 -1.32
CA ASN A 117 -31.65 11.23 -2.45
C ASN A 117 -32.89 10.36 -2.73
N SER A 118 -32.75 9.03 -2.59
CA SER A 118 -33.87 8.10 -2.77
C SER A 118 -34.93 8.24 -1.67
N GLN A 119 -34.52 8.54 -0.44
CA GLN A 119 -35.44 8.78 0.68
C GLN A 119 -36.18 10.12 0.52
N ASP A 120 -35.48 11.18 0.12
CA ASP A 120 -36.09 12.49 -0.11
C ASP A 120 -37.09 12.46 -1.26
N TYR A 121 -36.77 11.76 -2.37
CA TYR A 121 -37.70 11.62 -3.50
C TYR A 121 -39.02 10.93 -3.10
N ASN A 122 -38.96 9.90 -2.24
CA ASN A 122 -40.12 9.17 -1.75
C ASN A 122 -40.98 9.95 -0.73
N GLN A 123 -40.47 11.06 -0.15
CA GLN A 123 -41.25 11.92 0.75
C GLN A 123 -41.97 13.06 0.02
N VAL A 124 -41.56 13.37 -1.21
CA VAL A 124 -42.11 14.49 -2.00
C VAL A 124 -43.05 13.98 -3.13
N SER A 125 -43.22 12.66 -3.26
CA SER A 125 -44.18 12.00 -4.17
C SER A 125 -45.39 11.42 -3.43
#